data_AF-A0A8X6VJ24-F1
#
_entry.id   AF-A0A8X6VJ24-F1
#
_cell.length_a   1.000
_cell.length_b   1.000
_cell.length_c   1.000
_cell.angle_alpha   90.00
_cell.angle_beta   90.00
_cell.angle_gamma   90.00
#
_symmetry.space_group_name_H-M   'P 1'
#
loop_
_entity.id
_entity.type
_entity.pdbx_description
1 polymer ?
#
loop_
_entity_poly.entity_id
_entity_poly.type
_entity_poly.pdbx_seq_one_letter_code
_entity_poly.pdbx_strand_id
1 'polypeptide(L)'
;MSVPYVCCTKRFEDHYAGQIGSGLTHYKGINFQKGYGIGGIFRRLFRAALPFLVKGGKTIGKEVLMTGSRVASDILSGENFKEAVKTRSRESGKKISSESY
;
A
#
# COMPACT_ATOMS: atom_id res chain seq x y z
N MET A 1 -37.33 -51.40 43.21
CA MET A 1 -36.71 -51.11 41.90
C MET A 1 -36.05 -49.75 42.03
N SER A 2 -34.73 -49.67 42.04
CA SER A 2 -34.01 -48.40 42.16
C SER A 2 -33.98 -47.73 40.79
N VAL A 3 -34.53 -46.52 40.68
CA VAL A 3 -34.52 -45.75 39.44
C VAL A 3 -33.36 -44.76 39.54
N PRO A 4 -32.44 -44.70 38.55
CA PRO A 4 -31.32 -43.78 38.61
C PRO A 4 -31.82 -42.34 38.64
N TYR A 5 -31.26 -41.54 39.55
CA TYR A 5 -31.53 -40.11 39.62
C TYR A 5 -30.98 -39.43 38.37
N VAL A 6 -31.88 -38.94 37.51
CA VAL A 6 -31.52 -38.16 36.32
C VAL A 6 -31.94 -36.72 36.58
N CYS A 7 -31.07 -35.95 37.25
CA CYS A 7 -31.26 -34.51 37.31
C CYS A 7 -30.53 -33.81 36.17
N CYS A 8 -31.11 -32.66 35.83
CA CYS A 8 -30.37 -31.54 35.28
C CYS A 8 -30.01 -31.68 33.79
N THR A 9 -30.70 -32.56 33.05
CA THR A 9 -30.58 -32.67 31.59
C THR A 9 -30.79 -31.34 30.88
N LYS A 10 -31.84 -30.59 31.25
CA LYS A 10 -32.08 -29.23 30.75
C LYS A 10 -30.92 -28.27 31.02
N ARG A 11 -30.30 -28.37 32.21
CA ARG A 11 -29.20 -27.46 32.59
C ARG A 11 -27.94 -27.74 31.77
N PHE A 12 -27.73 -28.99 31.38
CA PHE A 12 -26.66 -29.37 30.46
C PHE A 12 -26.96 -28.85 29.05
N GLU A 13 -28.18 -29.05 28.54
CA GLU A 13 -28.62 -28.55 27.23
C GLU A 13 -28.51 -27.02 27.14
N ASP A 14 -29.00 -26.29 28.15
CA ASP A 14 -28.95 -24.82 28.23
C ASP A 14 -27.50 -24.30 28.24
N HIS A 15 -26.57 -25.02 28.88
CA HIS A 15 -25.16 -24.66 28.92
C HIS A 15 -24.53 -24.69 27.53
N TYR A 16 -24.81 -25.73 26.73
CA TYR A 16 -24.29 -25.83 25.37
C TYR A 16 -25.04 -24.92 24.40
N ALA A 17 -26.35 -24.70 24.58
CA ALA A 17 -27.13 -23.76 23.78
C ALA A 17 -26.62 -22.31 23.90
N GLY A 18 -26.20 -21.90 25.10
CA GLY A 18 -25.61 -20.58 25.33
C GLY A 18 -24.19 -20.40 24.76
N GLN A 19 -23.45 -21.50 24.56
CA GLN A 19 -22.08 -21.46 24.02
C GLN A 19 -22.02 -21.26 22.50
N ILE A 20 -23.11 -21.51 21.78
CA ILE A 20 -23.14 -21.41 20.31
C ILE A 20 -22.96 -19.94 19.86
N GLY A 21 -23.20 -18.98 20.76
CA GLY A 21 -23.17 -17.55 20.45
C GLY A 21 -24.16 -17.19 19.34
N SER A 22 -24.37 -15.91 19.09
CA SER A 22 -24.89 -15.53 17.78
C SER A 22 -23.74 -15.70 16.80
N GLY A 23 -23.62 -16.88 16.17
CA GLY A 23 -22.67 -17.07 15.07
C GLY A 23 -22.75 -15.86 14.12
N LEU A 24 -21.60 -15.34 13.68
CA LEU A 24 -21.53 -14.18 12.79
C LEU A 24 -22.47 -14.44 11.59
N THR A 25 -23.65 -13.82 11.61
CA THR A 25 -24.74 -14.20 10.71
C THR A 25 -24.30 -14.10 9.26
N HIS A 26 -23.40 -13.16 8.96
CA HIS A 26 -22.77 -12.98 7.66
C HIS A 26 -21.41 -12.29 7.85
N TYR A 27 -20.40 -12.66 7.07
CA TYR A 27 -19.18 -11.86 6.98
C TYR A 27 -19.50 -10.52 6.32
N LYS A 28 -19.36 -9.42 7.08
CA LYS A 28 -19.42 -8.06 6.55
C LYS A 28 -17.99 -7.56 6.38
N GLY A 29 -17.48 -7.62 5.15
CA GLY A 29 -16.21 -7.00 4.82
C GLY A 29 -16.22 -5.51 5.18
N ILE A 30 -15.05 -4.95 5.51
CA ILE A 30 -14.92 -3.51 5.75
C ILE A 30 -15.20 -2.80 4.42
N ASN A 31 -16.25 -1.97 4.35
CA ASN A 31 -16.64 -1.24 3.13
C ASN A 31 -15.59 -0.22 2.62
N PHE A 32 -14.44 -0.09 3.28
CA PHE A 32 -13.40 0.88 2.97
C PHE A 32 -12.10 0.19 2.59
N GLN A 33 -11.93 -0.09 1.30
CA GLN A 33 -10.61 -0.26 0.74
C GLN A 33 -10.04 1.16 0.52
N LYS A 34 -9.25 1.66 1.48
CA LYS A 34 -8.53 2.95 1.31
C LYS A 34 -7.46 2.77 0.23
N GLY A 35 -7.85 2.94 -1.03
CA GLY A 35 -6.94 3.04 -2.16
C GLY A 35 -6.17 4.36 -2.06
N TYR A 36 -4.94 4.32 -1.57
CA TYR A 36 -4.09 5.52 -1.51
C TYR A 36 -3.59 5.96 -2.91
N GLY A 37 -3.95 5.24 -3.97
CA GLY A 37 -3.50 5.47 -5.34
C GLY A 37 -1.98 5.54 -5.45
N ILE A 38 -1.49 6.36 -6.38
CA ILE A 38 -0.06 6.64 -6.55
C ILE A 38 0.54 7.23 -5.27
N GLY A 39 -0.24 8.02 -4.51
CA GLY A 39 0.16 8.55 -3.20
C GLY A 39 0.51 7.45 -2.19
N GLY A 40 -0.12 6.27 -2.28
CA GLY A 40 0.21 5.10 -1.46
C GLY A 40 1.58 4.53 -1.76
N ILE A 41 1.97 4.53 -3.04
CA ILE A 41 3.27 4.04 -3.50
C ILE A 41 4.37 4.98 -2.98
N PHE A 42 4.23 6.29 -3.23
CA PHE A 42 5.18 7.28 -2.74
C PHE A 42 5.24 7.33 -1.21
N ARG A 43 4.11 7.17 -0.52
CA ARG A 43 4.09 7.10 0.95
C ARG A 43 4.89 5.91 1.48
N ARG A 44 4.82 4.74 0.83
CA ARG A 44 5.63 3.57 1.22
C ARG A 44 7.11 3.81 0.94
N LEU A 45 7.45 4.36 -0.22
CA LEU A 45 8.83 4.71 -0.57
C LEU A 45 9.43 5.73 0.40
N PHE A 46 8.71 6.82 0.66
CA PHE A 46 9.14 7.86 1.60
C PHE A 46 9.31 7.30 3.00
N ARG A 47 8.38 6.47 3.48
CA ARG A 47 8.48 5.83 4.80
C ARG A 47 9.68 4.88 4.91
N ALA A 48 10.04 4.18 3.84
CA ALA A 48 11.22 3.32 3.78
C ALA A 48 12.52 4.13 3.73
N ALA A 49 12.54 5.23 2.98
CA ALA A 49 13.70 6.10 2.83
C ALA A 49 13.94 7.01 4.05
N LEU A 50 12.87 7.41 4.74
CA LEU A 50 12.90 8.36 5.86
C LEU A 50 14.00 8.05 6.90
N PRO A 51 14.13 6.85 7.49
CA PRO A 51 15.16 6.58 8.49
C PRO A 51 16.60 6.81 7.99
N PHE A 52 16.85 6.61 6.70
CA PHE A 52 18.17 6.90 6.10
C PHE A 52 18.37 8.40 5.87
N LEU A 53 17.32 9.12 5.47
CA LEU A 53 17.33 10.58 5.38
C LEU A 53 17.51 11.23 6.76
N VAL A 54 16.85 10.76 7.81
CA VAL A 54 16.99 11.37 9.15
C VAL A 54 18.36 11.08 9.76
N LYS A 55 18.93 9.90 9.47
CA LYS A 55 20.26 9.51 9.95
C LYS A 55 21.41 10.14 9.15
N GLY A 56 21.24 10.36 7.84
CA GLY A 56 22.26 10.93 6.94
C GLY A 56 22.09 12.41 6.59
N GLY A 57 20.94 13.02 6.89
CA GLY A 57 20.57 14.36 6.40
C GLY A 57 21.12 15.54 7.19
N LYS A 58 21.67 15.33 8.41
CA LYS A 58 22.18 16.44 9.23
C LYS A 58 23.47 17.07 8.68
N THR A 59 24.23 16.36 7.84
CA THR A 59 25.54 16.82 7.36
C THR A 59 25.58 17.14 5.87
N ILE A 60 24.65 16.64 5.06
CA ILE A 60 24.72 16.72 3.58
C ILE A 60 23.63 17.65 2.98
N GLY A 61 22.71 18.15 3.80
CA GLY A 61 21.47 18.80 3.35
C GLY A 61 21.63 20.04 2.45
N LYS A 62 22.49 21.00 2.82
CA LYS A 62 22.58 22.29 2.09
C LYS A 62 23.22 22.14 0.71
N GLU A 63 24.29 21.35 0.60
CA GLU A 63 25.03 21.21 -0.64
C GLU A 63 24.30 20.33 -1.66
N VAL A 64 23.63 19.27 -1.20
CA VAL A 64 22.76 18.45 -2.07
C VAL A 64 21.50 19.22 -2.49
N LEU A 65 20.93 20.08 -1.65
CA LEU A 65 19.82 20.96 -2.06
C LEU A 65 20.26 21.96 -3.14
N MET A 66 21.40 22.62 -2.96
CA MET A 66 21.91 23.59 -3.93
C MET A 66 22.32 22.91 -5.25
N THR A 67 22.99 21.76 -5.18
CA THR A 67 23.34 20.97 -6.37
C THR A 67 22.11 20.40 -7.06
N GLY A 68 21.17 19.84 -6.29
CA GLY A 68 19.92 19.29 -6.81
C GLY A 68 19.04 20.33 -7.49
N SER A 69 18.95 21.54 -6.91
CA SER A 69 18.20 22.65 -7.52
C SER A 69 18.84 23.13 -8.83
N ARG A 70 20.17 23.23 -8.90
CA ARG A 70 20.89 23.59 -10.13
C ARG A 70 20.70 22.55 -11.22
N VAL A 71 20.91 21.26 -10.92
CA VAL A 71 20.68 20.18 -11.88
C VAL A 71 19.22 20.14 -12.36
N ALA A 72 18.26 20.36 -11.46
CA ALA A 72 16.85 20.44 -11.84
C ALA A 72 16.59 21.65 -12.75
N SER A 73 17.14 22.82 -12.45
CA SER A 73 17.05 24.01 -13.29
C SER A 73 17.71 23.81 -14.65
N ASP A 74 18.84 23.11 -14.73
CA ASP A 74 19.54 22.81 -15.98
C ASP A 74 18.71 21.85 -16.86
N ILE A 75 18.07 20.84 -16.25
CA ILE A 75 17.16 19.92 -16.97
C ILE A 75 15.89 20.66 -17.44
N LEU A 76 15.33 21.53 -16.61
CA LEU A 76 14.09 22.26 -16.90
C LEU A 76 14.31 23.40 -17.91
N SER A 77 15.47 24.04 -17.89
CA SER A 77 15.85 25.09 -18.84
C SER A 77 16.36 24.53 -20.16
N GLY A 78 16.80 23.28 -20.19
CA GLY A 78 17.08 22.56 -21.43
C GLY A 78 15.79 22.32 -22.22
N GLU A 79 15.42 23.25 -23.11
CA GLU A 79 14.32 23.07 -24.08
C GLU A 79 14.43 21.71 -24.82
N ASN A 80 15.67 21.26 -25.03
CA ASN A 80 16.03 19.98 -25.63
C ASN A 80 15.62 18.74 -24.82
N PHE A 81 15.50 18.80 -23.49
CA PHE A 81 15.12 17.62 -22.70
C PHE A 81 13.69 17.19 -23.00
N LYS A 82 12.76 18.15 -23.12
CA LYS A 82 11.37 17.88 -23.47
C LYS A 82 11.25 17.31 -24.88
N GLU A 83 12.01 17.83 -25.85
CA GLU A 83 12.07 17.27 -27.20
C GLU A 83 12.71 15.89 -27.23
N ALA A 84 13.82 15.67 -26.52
CA ALA A 84 14.47 14.38 -26.43
C ALA A 84 13.55 13.32 -25.82
N VAL A 85 12.83 13.64 -24.75
CA VAL A 85 11.82 12.75 -24.15
C VAL A 85 10.70 12.46 -25.14
N LYS A 86 10.17 13.47 -25.83
CA LYS A 86 9.10 13.29 -26.84
C LYS A 86 9.53 12.40 -28.00
N THR A 87 10.75 12.58 -28.50
CA THR A 87 11.32 11.78 -29.59
C THR A 87 11.53 10.33 -29.12
N ARG A 88 12.15 10.13 -27.96
CA ARG A 88 12.36 8.80 -27.36
C ARG A 88 11.04 8.07 -27.11
N SER A 89 10.02 8.74 -26.60
CA SER A 89 8.70 8.12 -26.38
C SER A 89 8.03 7.71 -27.68
N ARG A 90 8.17 8.50 -28.76
CA ARG A 90 7.66 8.13 -30.10
C ARG A 90 8.42 6.94 -30.68
N GLU A 91 9.74 6.92 -30.55
CA GLU A 91 10.58 5.80 -31.00
C GLU A 91 10.24 4.51 -30.25
N SER A 92 10.15 4.56 -28.91
CA SER A 92 9.72 3.41 -28.10
C SER A 92 8.31 2.94 -28.48
N GLY A 93 7.37 3.85 -28.68
CA GLY A 93 6.01 3.50 -29.11
C GLY A 93 5.98 2.80 -30.48
N LYS A 94 6.76 3.29 -31.45
CA LYS A 94 6.90 2.65 -32.77
C LYS A 94 7.54 1.27 -32.66
N LYS A 95 8.59 1.12 -31.86
CA LYS A 95 9.29 -0.15 -31.67
C LYS A 95 8.38 -1.22 -31.05
N ILE A 96 7.63 -0.85 -30.01
CA ILE A 96 6.66 -1.76 -29.36
C ILE A 96 5.55 -2.16 -30.34
N SER A 97 5.05 -1.20 -31.15
CA SER A 97 4.02 -1.48 -32.14
C SER A 97 4.50 -2.40 -33.27
N SER A 98 5.79 -2.36 -33.65
CA SER A 98 6.37 -3.23 -34.67
C SER A 98 6.80 -4.60 -34.13
N GLU A 99 7.09 -4.73 -32.83
CA GLU A 99 7.38 -6.02 -32.18
C GLU A 99 6.11 -6.79 -31.77
N SER A 100 4.94 -6.15 -31.80
CA SER A 100 3.65 -6.74 -31.40
C SER A 100 2.84 -7.33 -32.57
N TYR A 101 3.43 -7.49 -33.75
CA TYR A 101 2.82 -8.07 -34.95
C TYR A 101 3.73 -9.15 -35.52
#